data_AF-A0A7Z9QR39-F1
#
_entry.id   AF-A0A7Z9QR39-F1
#
_cell.length_a   1.000
_cell.length_b   1.000
_cell.length_c   1.000
_cell.angle_alpha   90.00
_cell.angle_beta   90.00
_cell.angle_gamma   90.00
#
_symmetry.space_group_name_H-M   'P 1'
#
loop_
_entity.id
_entity.type
_entity.pdbx_description
1 polymer ?
#
loop_
_entity_poly.entity_id
_entity_poly.type
_entity_poly.pdbx_seq_one_letter_code
_entity_poly.pdbx_strand_id
1 'polypeptide(L)'
;MAEKLQHRVSCTTLRSLLKQAGLSWKKSKKVLAKANPTQRAEFVARFQDWFGQLYQGKVRLIYVDEAHLHQDMELGYRWSAVGEPDWVPSTSPSLKNRLHWYGGL
;
A
#
# COMPACT_ATOMS: atom_id res chain seq x y z
N MET A 1 -27.78 9.24 -0.72
CA MET A 1 -27.96 8.79 0.68
C MET A 1 -28.21 9.97 1.63
N ALA A 2 -29.18 10.85 1.34
CA ALA A 2 -29.52 12.00 2.19
C ALA A 2 -30.93 11.90 2.79
N GLU A 3 -31.62 10.77 2.59
CA GLU A 3 -33.05 10.62 2.87
C GLU A 3 -33.33 9.99 4.25
N LYS A 4 -32.29 9.57 4.99
CA LYS A 4 -32.44 8.88 6.29
C LYS A 4 -32.28 9.77 7.52
N LEU A 5 -31.95 11.05 7.36
CA LEU A 5 -31.86 12.00 8.46
C LEU A 5 -32.98 13.03 8.26
N GLN A 6 -34.01 12.96 9.08
CA GLN A 6 -35.20 13.85 9.06
C GLN A 6 -34.87 15.33 9.39
N HIS A 7 -33.58 15.70 9.43
CA HIS A 7 -33.09 17.02 9.74
C HIS A 7 -32.00 17.45 8.75
N ARG A 8 -32.10 18.68 8.23
CA ARG A 8 -31.01 19.34 7.52
C ARG A 8 -29.96 19.80 8.55
N VAL A 9 -28.85 19.08 8.62
CA VAL A 9 -27.68 19.45 9.42
C VAL A 9 -26.58 20.00 8.51
N SER A 10 -25.89 21.03 8.98
CA SER A 10 -24.74 21.59 8.26
C SER A 10 -23.54 20.64 8.30
N CYS A 11 -22.65 20.73 7.31
CA CYS A 11 -21.42 19.94 7.27
C CYS A 11 -20.52 20.19 8.49
N THR A 12 -20.51 21.41 9.03
CA THR A 12 -19.74 21.77 10.23
C THR A 12 -20.32 21.12 11.49
N THR A 13 -21.65 21.07 11.61
CA THR A 13 -22.34 20.34 12.70
C THR A 13 -22.00 18.86 12.65
N LEU A 14 -22.13 18.23 11.48
CA LEU A 14 -21.78 16.82 11.28
C LEU A 14 -20.31 16.54 11.61
N ARG A 15 -19.38 17.38 11.14
CA ARG A 15 -17.95 17.25 11.43
C ARG A 15 -17.66 17.32 12.94
N SER A 16 -18.37 18.19 13.66
CA SER A 16 -18.20 18.37 15.11
C SER A 16 -18.71 17.15 15.87
N LEU A 17 -19.88 16.62 15.50
CA LEU A 17 -20.44 15.41 16.08
C LEU A 17 -19.54 14.20 15.85
N LEU A 18 -18.98 14.02 14.65
CA LEU A 18 -18.08 12.93 14.33
C LEU A 18 -16.77 13.02 15.14
N LYS A 19 -16.24 14.22 15.34
CA LYS A 19 -15.07 14.42 16.23
C LYS A 19 -15.40 14.11 17.69
N GLN A 20 -16.55 14.56 18.19
CA GLN A 20 -17.01 14.27 19.56
C GLN A 20 -17.21 12.76 19.78
N ALA A 21 -17.63 12.03 18.74
CA ALA A 21 -17.73 10.57 18.76
C ALA A 21 -16.37 9.85 18.66
N GLY A 22 -15.24 10.56 18.71
CA GLY A 22 -13.90 9.97 18.66
C GLY A 22 -13.46 9.54 17.26
N LEU A 23 -14.06 10.08 16.19
CA LEU A 23 -13.66 9.80 14.81
C LEU A 23 -12.77 10.90 14.24
N SER A 24 -11.87 10.50 13.35
CA SER A 24 -10.97 11.38 12.61
C SER A 24 -11.09 11.14 11.11
N TRP A 25 -10.96 12.20 10.32
CA TRP A 25 -10.91 12.12 8.86
C TRP A 25 -9.47 11.85 8.43
N LYS A 26 -9.17 10.63 7.96
CA LYS A 26 -7.81 10.22 7.57
C LYS A 26 -7.80 9.31 6.36
N LYS A 27 -6.64 9.25 5.69
CA LYS A 27 -6.41 8.38 4.53
C LYS A 27 -6.28 6.93 5.01
N SER A 28 -7.05 6.04 4.40
CA SER A 28 -6.99 4.62 4.71
C SER A 28 -5.65 4.03 4.28
N LYS A 29 -5.18 2.98 4.97
CA LYS A 29 -3.95 2.27 4.62
C LYS A 29 -4.26 0.85 4.17
N LYS A 30 -3.52 0.37 3.18
CA LYS A 30 -3.42 -1.06 2.87
C LYS A 30 -2.25 -1.64 3.67
N VAL A 31 -2.47 -2.80 4.28
CA VAL A 31 -1.35 -3.56 4.87
C VAL A 31 -0.62 -4.24 3.72
N LEU A 32 0.65 -3.87 3.51
CA LEU A 32 1.57 -4.67 2.71
C LEU A 32 2.38 -5.55 3.67
N ALA A 33 2.59 -6.81 3.31
CA ALA A 33 3.42 -7.71 4.09
C ALA A 33 4.86 -7.15 4.16
N LYS A 34 5.42 -7.03 5.37
CA LYS A 34 6.83 -6.66 5.53
C LYS A 34 7.71 -7.82 5.07
N ALA A 35 8.76 -7.51 4.32
CA ALA A 35 9.79 -8.48 3.94
C ALA A 35 10.53 -9.02 5.18
N ASN A 36 10.93 -10.29 5.14
CA ASN A 36 11.64 -10.95 6.24
C ASN A 36 13.07 -10.38 6.40
N PRO A 37 13.42 -9.76 7.54
CA PRO A 37 14.74 -9.15 7.74
C PRO A 37 15.90 -10.14 7.67
N THR A 38 15.70 -11.38 8.13
CA THR A 38 16.74 -12.42 8.12
C THR A 38 17.07 -12.85 6.70
N GLN A 39 16.05 -13.11 5.88
CA GLN A 39 16.24 -13.47 4.47
C GLN A 39 16.94 -12.36 3.68
N ARG A 40 16.63 -11.09 4.00
CA ARG A 40 17.32 -9.94 3.40
C ARG A 40 18.81 -9.92 3.77
N ALA A 41 19.14 -10.16 5.05
CA ALA A 41 20.53 -10.17 5.50
C ALA A 41 21.33 -11.30 4.84
N GLU A 42 20.77 -12.51 4.79
CA GLU A 42 21.38 -13.67 4.11
C GLU A 42 21.60 -13.43 2.62
N PHE A 43 20.65 -12.78 1.94
CA PHE A 43 20.80 -12.40 0.54
C PHE A 43 21.95 -11.40 0.35
N VAL A 44 22.01 -10.34 1.17
CA VAL A 44 23.06 -9.32 1.06
C VAL A 44 24.44 -9.93 1.27
N ALA A 45 24.60 -10.84 2.24
CA ALA A 45 25.85 -11.54 2.46
C ALA A 45 26.32 -12.30 1.21
N ARG A 46 25.44 -13.08 0.57
CA ARG A 46 25.77 -13.80 -0.68
C ARG A 46 26.04 -12.87 -1.86
N PHE A 47 25.32 -11.74 -1.93
CA PHE A 47 25.46 -10.79 -3.02
C PHE A 47 26.84 -10.11 -3.07
N GLN A 48 27.52 -9.95 -1.93
CA GLN A 48 28.84 -9.31 -1.88
C GLN A 48 29.87 -10.01 -2.76
N ASP A 49 29.85 -11.34 -2.84
CA ASP A 49 30.78 -12.11 -3.67
C ASP A 49 30.56 -11.86 -5.17
N TRP A 50 29.30 -11.80 -5.61
CA TRP A 50 28.96 -11.45 -6.98
C TRP A 50 29.29 -10.00 -7.31
N PHE A 51 29.12 -9.09 -6.34
CA PHE A 51 29.50 -7.70 -6.49
C PHE A 51 31.02 -7.52 -6.68
N GLY A 52 31.84 -8.31 -5.98
CA GLY A 52 33.29 -8.35 -6.21
C GLY A 52 33.64 -8.79 -7.64
N GLN A 53 32.94 -9.79 -8.18
CA GLN A 53 33.13 -10.25 -9.56
C GLN A 53 32.63 -9.22 -10.59
N LEU A 54 31.54 -8.51 -10.29
CA LEU A 54 31.03 -7.40 -11.09
C LEU A 54 32.08 -6.29 -11.21
N TYR A 55 32.67 -5.89 -10.08
CA TYR A 55 33.69 -4.83 -10.04
C TYR A 55 34.94 -5.20 -10.85
N GLN A 56 35.29 -6.49 -10.89
CA GLN A 56 36.39 -7.01 -11.71
C GLN A 56 36.00 -7.20 -13.19
N GLY A 57 34.77 -6.86 -13.60
CA GLY A 57 34.28 -7.03 -14.97
C GLY A 57 34.06 -8.48 -15.41
N LYS A 58 34.07 -9.43 -14.47
CA LYS A 58 33.94 -10.88 -14.76
C LYS A 58 32.49 -11.30 -15.00
N VAL A 59 31.54 -10.56 -14.45
CA VAL A 59 30.10 -10.79 -14.60
C VAL A 59 29.39 -9.49 -14.93
N ARG A 60 28.25 -9.57 -15.62
CA ARG A 60 27.34 -8.44 -15.82
C ARG A 60 26.10 -8.65 -14.98
N LEU A 61 25.65 -7.59 -14.33
CA LEU A 61 24.41 -7.56 -13.56
C LEU A 61 23.33 -6.89 -14.40
N ILE A 62 22.23 -7.62 -14.60
CA ILE A 62 21.02 -7.14 -15.26
C ILE A 62 19.91 -7.25 -14.23
N TYR A 63 19.17 -6.15 -14.04
CA TYR A 63 18.03 -6.14 -13.15
C TYR A 63 16.77 -6.36 -13.98
N VAL A 64 16.03 -7.42 -13.65
CA VAL A 64 14.74 -7.73 -14.25
C VAL A 64 13.74 -7.81 -13.12
N ASP A 65 12.61 -7.12 -13.28
CA ASP A 65 11.53 -7.17 -12.32
C ASP A 65 10.18 -7.29 -13.02
N GLU A 66 9.23 -7.91 -12.34
CA GLU A 66 7.85 -8.01 -12.80
C GLU A 66 7.01 -7.01 -12.01
N ALA A 67 6.46 -6.01 -12.70
CA ALA A 67 5.54 -5.06 -12.09
C ALA A 67 4.10 -5.56 -12.24
N HIS A 68 3.36 -5.59 -11.13
CA HIS A 68 1.93 -5.92 -11.13
C HIS A 68 1.16 -4.61 -11.05
N LEU A 69 0.47 -4.26 -12.13
CA LEU A 69 -0.35 -3.05 -12.18
C LEU A 69 -1.75 -3.39 -11.67
N HIS A 70 -2.08 -2.90 -10.48
CA HIS A 70 -3.42 -3.02 -9.93
C HIS A 70 -4.31 -1.90 -10.46
N GLN A 71 -5.48 -2.26 -11.01
CA GLN A 71 -6.54 -1.31 -11.37
C GLN A 71 -7.33 -0.82 -10.14
N ASP A 72 -6.70 -0.82 -8.96
CA ASP A 72 -7.36 -0.38 -7.74
C ASP A 72 -7.36 1.15 -7.70
N MET A 73 -8.52 1.73 -7.42
CA MET A 73 -8.63 3.17 -7.21
C MET A 73 -7.89 3.57 -5.93
N GLU A 74 -7.28 4.77 -5.92
CA GLU A 74 -6.63 5.28 -4.71
C GLU A 74 -7.58 5.22 -3.52
N LEU A 75 -7.03 4.82 -2.36
CA LEU A 75 -7.79 4.81 -1.12
C LEU A 75 -8.23 6.25 -0.79
N GLY A 76 -9.55 6.43 -0.74
CA GLY A 76 -10.16 7.66 -0.28
C GLY A 76 -9.91 7.91 1.21
N TYR A 77 -10.30 9.11 1.63
CA TYR A 77 -10.41 9.45 3.04
C TYR A 77 -11.73 8.96 3.60
N ARG A 78 -11.72 8.50 4.85
CA ARG A 78 -12.94 8.14 5.58
C ARG A 78 -12.83 8.54 7.05
N TRP A 79 -13.98 8.53 7.73
CA TRP A 79 -14.04 8.73 9.18
C TRP A 79 -13.73 7.42 9.88
N SER A 80 -12.71 7.42 10.74
CA SER A 80 -12.29 6.23 11.50
C SER A 80 -11.75 6.61 12.88
N ALA A 81 -11.78 5.66 13.81
CA ALA A 81 -11.47 5.86 15.22
C ALA A 81 -10.11 6.55 15.42
N VAL A 82 -10.06 7.55 16.30
CA VAL A 82 -8.81 8.23 16.67
C VAL A 82 -7.84 7.22 17.29
N GLY A 83 -6.55 7.30 16.94
CA GLY A 83 -5.51 6.41 17.46
C GLY A 83 -5.30 5.10 16.69
N GLU A 84 -6.30 4.61 15.97
CA GLU A 84 -6.20 3.31 15.27
C GLU A 84 -5.92 3.45 13.77
N PRO A 85 -5.07 2.62 13.15
CA PRO A 85 -4.93 2.62 11.70
C PRO A 85 -6.23 2.16 11.02
N ASP A 86 -6.57 2.83 9.93
CA ASP A 86 -7.78 2.54 9.20
C ASP A 86 -7.51 1.60 8.03
N TRP A 87 -7.74 0.32 8.27
CA TRP A 87 -7.44 -0.74 7.32
C TRP A 87 -8.60 -0.96 6.34
N VAL A 88 -8.27 -0.97 5.05
CA VAL A 88 -9.23 -1.31 3.99
C VAL A 88 -8.72 -2.55 3.25
N PRO A 89 -9.54 -3.61 3.15
CA PRO A 89 -9.18 -4.78 2.36
C PRO A 89 -9.03 -4.37 0.88
N SER A 90 -8.02 -4.90 0.19
CA SER A 90 -7.83 -4.64 -1.23
C SER A 90 -8.98 -5.26 -2.03
N THR A 91 -9.56 -4.50 -2.95
CA THR A 91 -10.55 -4.98 -3.92
C THR A 91 -9.91 -5.43 -5.23
N SER A 92 -8.57 -5.40 -5.29
CA SER A 92 -7.78 -5.79 -6.46
C SER A 92 -8.32 -7.08 -7.07
N PRO A 93 -8.52 -7.12 -8.41
CA PRO A 93 -8.92 -8.34 -9.09
C PRO A 93 -7.99 -9.50 -8.77
N SER A 94 -8.56 -10.71 -8.75
CA SER A 94 -7.78 -11.93 -8.50
C SER A 94 -6.62 -12.07 -9.49
N LEU A 95 -5.62 -12.89 -9.13
CA LEU A 95 -4.43 -13.15 -9.96
C LEU A 95 -4.74 -13.53 -11.42
N LYS A 96 -5.93 -14.05 -11.73
CA LYS A 96 -6.35 -14.39 -13.10
C LYS A 96 -6.63 -13.17 -14.00
N ASN A 97 -6.95 -12.03 -13.39
CA ASN A 97 -7.33 -10.79 -14.10
C ASN A 97 -6.27 -9.70 -13.95
N ARG A 98 -5.05 -10.06 -13.56
CA ARG A 98 -3.94 -9.12 -13.34
C ARG A 98 -3.33 -8.69 -14.68
N LEU A 99 -2.94 -7.42 -14.78
CA LEU A 99 -2.12 -6.92 -15.87
C LEU A 99 -0.65 -7.12 -15.48
N HIS A 100 0.07 -7.85 -16.31
CA HIS A 100 1.50 -8.12 -16.15
C HIS A 100 2.31 -7.14 -17.00
N TRP A 101 3.36 -6.56 -16.41
CA TRP A 101 4.35 -5.80 -17.15
C TRP A 101 5.74 -6.33 -16.80
N TYR A 102 6.56 -6.53 -17.84
CA TYR A 102 7.96 -6.94 -17.70
C TYR A 102 8.85 -5.79 -18.16
N GLY A 103 9.75 -5.36 -17.28
CA GLY A 103 10.76 -4.35 -17.59
C GLY A 103 12.16 -4.90 -17.32
N GLY A 104 13.11 -4.54 -18.18
CA GLY A 104 14.54 -4.79 -17.96
C GLY A 104 15.32 -3.49 -18.16
N LEU A 105 16.26 -3.23 -17.27
CA LEU A 105 17.22 -2.12 -17.33
C LEU A 105 18.65 -2.66 -17.46
#